data_AF-A0A9W6NRD7-F1
#
_entry.id   AF-A0A9W6NRD7-F1
#
_cell.length_a   1.000
_cell.length_b   1.000
_cell.length_c   1.000
_cell.angle_alpha   90.00
_cell.angle_beta   90.00
_cell.angle_gamma   90.00
#
_symmetry.space_group_name_H-M   'P 1'
#
loop_
_entity.id
_entity.type
_entity.pdbx_description
1 polymer ?
#
loop_
_entity_poly.entity_id
_entity_poly.type
_entity_poly.pdbx_seq_one_letter_code
_entity_poly.pdbx_strand_id
1 'polypeptide(L)'
;MPVDKQVRLVRLTVILAAVLLATAGALAFGALAHLDSLQLKWASPNQIERVRIDMTNSAWTEAVSGAVVGLIAVLLFRPSAKVRTAVWVVAPFVALMTLCFLVGGPEWAVAPTGEEPPEVRAEYEQIVPAWYVWPHGITALLAAALLVFAAAFLARPDLREYFMDAGYDPNRPYTSWVDRTGGGGGA
;
A
#
# COMPACT_ATOMS: atom_id res chain seq x y z
N MET A 1 -10.51 -5.75 -23.35
CA MET A 1 -10.46 -6.81 -22.32
C MET A 1 -11.84 -6.94 -21.70
N PRO A 2 -12.42 -8.15 -21.59
CA PRO A 2 -13.72 -8.36 -20.95
C PRO A 2 -13.79 -7.77 -19.54
N VAL A 3 -14.93 -7.19 -19.16
CA VAL A 3 -15.13 -6.51 -17.86
C VAL A 3 -14.85 -7.45 -16.68
N ASP A 4 -15.21 -8.73 -16.77
CA ASP A 4 -14.91 -9.71 -15.71
C ASP A 4 -13.41 -9.87 -15.45
N LYS A 5 -12.58 -9.83 -16.50
CA LYS A 5 -11.12 -9.87 -16.37
C LYS A 5 -10.60 -8.57 -15.76
N GLN A 6 -11.20 -7.43 -16.12
CA GLN A 6 -10.88 -6.13 -15.53
C GLN A 6 -11.20 -6.08 -14.03
N VAL A 7 -12.36 -6.58 -13.62
CA VAL A 7 -12.77 -6.66 -12.20
C VAL A 7 -11.88 -7.61 -11.42
N ARG A 8 -11.53 -8.78 -11.99
CA ARG A 8 -10.55 -9.70 -11.38
C ARG A 8 -9.19 -9.05 -11.21
N LEU A 9 -8.71 -8.30 -12.21
CA LEU A 9 -7.45 -7.57 -12.12
C LEU A 9 -7.47 -6.56 -10.96
N VAL A 10 -8.51 -5.71 -10.87
CA VAL A 10 -8.67 -4.75 -9.76
C VAL A 10 -8.67 -5.48 -8.42
N ARG A 11 -9.42 -6.58 -8.28
CA ARG A 11 -9.47 -7.38 -7.05
C ARG A 11 -8.09 -7.89 -6.66
N LEU A 12 -7.38 -8.53 -7.59
CA LEU A 12 -6.03 -9.06 -7.34
C LEU A 12 -5.05 -7.94 -6.97
N THR A 13 -5.15 -6.78 -7.62
CA THR A 13 -4.34 -5.60 -7.29
C THR A 13 -4.58 -5.12 -5.87
N VAL A 14 -5.85 -5.00 -5.44
CA VAL A 14 -6.18 -4.54 -4.08
C VAL A 14 -5.79 -5.59 -3.04
N ILE A 15 -5.96 -6.89 -3.32
CA ILE A 15 -5.47 -7.98 -2.46
C ILE A 15 -3.94 -7.89 -2.30
N LEU A 16 -3.21 -7.76 -3.42
CA LEU A 16 -1.76 -7.69 -3.40
C LEU A 16 -1.26 -6.45 -2.64
N ALA A 17 -1.91 -5.30 -2.81
CA ALA A 17 -1.62 -4.10 -2.04
C ALA A 17 -1.82 -4.31 -0.53
N ALA A 18 -2.91 -4.97 -0.12
CA ALA A 18 -3.15 -5.30 1.29
C ALA A 18 -2.06 -6.22 1.88
N VAL A 19 -1.64 -7.24 1.12
CA VAL A 19 -0.56 -8.16 1.52
C VAL A 19 0.77 -7.43 1.65
N LEU A 20 1.09 -6.53 0.71
CA LEU A 20 2.31 -5.73 0.75
C LEU A 20 2.32 -4.78 1.95
N LEU A 21 1.21 -4.11 2.25
CA LEU A 21 1.08 -3.27 3.45
C LEU A 21 1.23 -4.08 4.74
N ALA A 22 0.61 -5.26 4.82
CA ALA A 22 0.77 -6.14 5.97
C ALA A 22 2.23 -6.61 6.13
N THR A 23 2.92 -6.88 5.01
CA THR A 23 4.34 -7.26 5.00
C THR A 23 5.23 -6.11 5.44
N ALA A 24 4.99 -4.90 4.94
CA ALA A 24 5.70 -3.69 5.37
C ALA A 24 5.54 -3.47 6.88
N GLY A 25 4.31 -3.56 7.39
CA GLY A 25 4.04 -3.42 8.82
C GLY A 25 4.74 -4.50 9.66
N ALA A 26 4.78 -5.74 9.18
CA ALA A 26 5.52 -6.82 9.84
C ALA A 26 7.04 -6.58 9.86
N LEU A 27 7.61 -6.02 8.78
CA LEU A 27 9.01 -5.62 8.73
C LEU A 27 9.30 -4.49 9.73
N ALA A 28 8.41 -3.50 9.85
CA ALA A 28 8.54 -2.43 10.83
C ALA A 28 8.46 -2.94 12.28
N PHE A 29 7.54 -3.87 12.58
CA PHE A 29 7.51 -4.55 13.88
C PHE A 29 8.78 -5.37 14.15
N GLY A 30 9.30 -6.07 13.14
CA GLY A 30 10.58 -6.78 13.25
C GLY A 30 11.74 -5.84 13.52
N ALA A 31 11.76 -4.66 12.88
CA ALA A 31 12.79 -3.65 13.08
C ALA A 31 12.72 -3.03 14.48
N LEU A 32 11.52 -2.82 15.01
CA LEU A 32 11.33 -2.40 16.41
C LEU A 32 11.87 -3.44 17.40
N ALA A 33 11.53 -4.72 17.20
CA ALA A 33 12.04 -5.79 18.03
C ALA A 33 13.56 -5.92 17.93
N HIS A 34 14.13 -5.68 16.74
CA HIS A 34 15.58 -5.60 16.55
C HIS A 34 16.17 -4.43 17.34
N LEU A 35 15.62 -3.22 17.22
CA LEU A 35 16.06 -2.03 17.95
C LEU A 35 16.05 -2.26 19.46
N ASP A 36 15.01 -2.91 19.99
CA ASP A 36 14.88 -3.27 21.40
C ASP A 36 15.95 -4.27 21.89
N SER A 37 16.50 -5.06 20.98
CA SER A 37 17.54 -6.04 21.29
C SER A 37 18.96 -5.45 21.29
N LEU A 38 19.14 -4.25 20.73
CA LEU A 38 20.46 -3.64 20.58
C LEU A 38 20.98 -3.05 21.89
N GLN A 39 22.26 -3.27 22.15
CA GLN A 39 22.99 -2.61 23.22
C GLN A 39 23.81 -1.45 22.63
N LEU A 40 23.16 -0.30 22.54
CA LEU A 40 23.69 0.91 21.94
C LEU A 40 24.55 1.67 22.98
N LYS A 41 25.79 2.00 22.62
CA LYS A 41 26.77 2.67 23.51
C LYS A 41 27.05 4.10 23.06
N TRP A 42 26.98 4.36 21.76
CA TRP A 42 27.40 5.61 21.15
C TRP A 42 26.23 6.42 20.59
N ALA A 43 25.11 5.77 20.31
CA ALA A 43 23.94 6.44 19.75
C ALA A 43 23.21 7.33 20.78
N SER A 44 22.74 8.49 20.33
CA SER A 44 21.98 9.42 21.17
C SER A 44 20.62 8.83 21.56
N PRO A 45 20.22 8.86 22.85
CA PRO A 45 18.89 8.43 23.28
C PRO A 45 17.75 9.12 22.52
N ASN A 46 17.93 10.40 22.19
CA ASN A 46 16.92 11.16 21.45
C ASN A 46 16.78 10.70 19.99
N GLN A 47 17.87 10.23 19.36
CA GLN A 47 17.81 9.69 18.00
C GLN A 47 17.12 8.32 17.99
N ILE A 48 17.48 7.47 18.96
CA ILE A 48 16.87 6.15 19.14
C ILE A 48 15.35 6.29 19.36
N GLU A 49 14.93 7.25 20.20
CA GLU A 49 13.52 7.48 20.46
C GLU A 49 12.78 7.99 19.22
N ARG A 50 13.39 8.85 18.41
CA ARG A 50 12.81 9.29 17.12
C ARG A 50 12.64 8.11 16.16
N VAL A 51 13.67 7.29 15.98
CA VAL A 51 13.61 6.08 15.15
C VAL A 51 12.50 5.16 15.64
N ARG A 52 12.40 4.94 16.95
CA ARG A 52 11.35 4.12 17.56
C ARG A 52 9.96 4.66 17.25
N ILE A 53 9.75 5.96 17.42
CA ILE A 53 8.46 6.60 17.12
C ILE A 53 8.13 6.44 15.63
N ASP A 54 9.07 6.70 14.74
CA ASP A 54 8.86 6.62 13.28
C ASP A 54 8.56 5.18 12.84
N MET A 55 9.30 4.19 13.34
CA MET A 55 9.04 2.77 13.08
C MET A 55 7.71 2.31 13.68
N THR A 56 7.34 2.79 14.87
CA THR A 56 6.04 2.48 15.51
C THR A 56 4.88 3.05 14.71
N ASN A 57 4.99 4.30 14.29
CA ASN A 57 3.98 4.95 13.46
C ASN A 57 3.84 4.25 12.09
N SER A 58 4.95 3.88 11.48
CA SER A 58 4.97 3.12 10.22
C SER A 58 4.29 1.76 10.40
N ALA A 59 4.70 0.98 11.40
CA ALA A 59 4.14 -0.33 11.70
C ALA A 59 2.61 -0.29 11.87
N TRP A 60 2.11 0.65 12.68
CA TRP A 60 0.67 0.79 12.90
C TRP A 60 -0.07 1.31 11.68
N THR A 61 0.49 2.30 10.99
CA THR A 61 -0.13 2.87 9.79
C THR A 61 -0.29 1.80 8.72
N GLU A 62 0.75 0.99 8.50
CA GLU A 62 0.76 -0.06 7.48
C GLU A 62 -0.12 -1.25 7.88
N ALA A 63 -0.11 -1.66 9.14
CA ALA A 63 -0.98 -2.72 9.64
C ALA A 63 -2.47 -2.34 9.52
N VAL A 64 -2.83 -1.12 9.97
CA VAL A 64 -4.21 -0.62 9.87
C VAL A 64 -4.61 -0.41 8.41
N SER A 65 -3.74 0.16 7.59
CA SER A 65 -3.99 0.35 6.16
C SER A 65 -4.17 -1.00 5.45
N GLY A 66 -3.33 -1.99 5.74
CA GLY A 66 -3.44 -3.34 5.22
C GLY A 66 -4.77 -3.99 5.61
N ALA A 67 -5.22 -3.83 6.86
CA ALA A 67 -6.51 -4.33 7.32
C ALA A 67 -7.70 -3.66 6.60
N VAL A 68 -7.68 -2.32 6.47
CA VAL A 68 -8.73 -1.56 5.77
C VAL A 68 -8.79 -1.92 4.28
N VAL A 69 -7.63 -1.94 3.60
CA VAL A 69 -7.54 -2.33 2.19
C VAL A 69 -7.95 -3.80 2.00
N GLY A 70 -7.56 -4.68 2.93
CA GLY A 70 -7.98 -6.09 2.94
C GLY A 70 -9.50 -6.25 3.08
N LEU A 71 -10.14 -5.47 3.94
CA LEU A 71 -11.61 -5.46 4.05
C LEU A 71 -12.25 -5.00 2.73
N ILE A 72 -11.71 -3.95 2.10
CA ILE A 72 -12.18 -3.49 0.78
C ILE A 72 -12.02 -4.59 -0.28
N ALA A 73 -10.91 -5.33 -0.26
CA ALA A 73 -10.69 -6.47 -1.15
C ALA A 73 -11.78 -7.54 -0.99
N VAL A 74 -12.17 -7.85 0.25
CA VAL A 74 -13.27 -8.78 0.54
C VAL A 74 -14.61 -8.23 0.04
N LEU A 75 -14.86 -6.93 0.21
CA LEU A 75 -16.11 -6.33 -0.28
C LEU A 75 -16.18 -6.29 -1.81
N LEU A 76 -15.04 -6.20 -2.50
CA LEU A 76 -14.98 -6.21 -3.97
C LEU A 76 -15.49 -7.51 -4.60
N PHE A 77 -15.62 -8.61 -3.87
CA PHE A 77 -16.26 -9.84 -4.36
C PHE A 77 -17.73 -9.61 -4.76
N ARG A 78 -18.40 -8.64 -4.13
CA ARG A 78 -19.76 -8.23 -4.48
C ARG A 78 -19.72 -6.83 -5.08
N PRO A 79 -19.82 -6.68 -6.41
CA PRO A 79 -19.74 -5.38 -7.05
C PRO A 79 -20.89 -4.49 -6.57
N SER A 80 -20.55 -3.29 -6.12
CA SER A 80 -21.52 -2.26 -5.79
C SER A 80 -20.90 -0.87 -5.90
N ALA A 81 -21.75 0.13 -6.12
CA ALA A 81 -21.35 1.53 -6.21
C ALA A 81 -20.59 1.98 -4.95
N LYS A 82 -21.06 1.51 -3.78
CA LYS A 82 -20.46 1.83 -2.47
C LYS A 82 -19.03 1.32 -2.37
N VAL A 83 -18.79 0.08 -2.78
CA VAL A 83 -17.44 -0.52 -2.72
C VAL A 83 -16.51 0.17 -3.71
N ARG A 84 -16.98 0.50 -4.92
CA ARG A 84 -16.19 1.28 -5.87
C ARG A 84 -15.78 2.63 -5.29
N THR A 85 -16.72 3.37 -4.71
CA THR A 85 -16.43 4.66 -4.05
C THR A 85 -15.44 4.48 -2.90
N ALA A 86 -15.58 3.42 -2.10
CA ALA A 86 -14.63 3.13 -1.03
C ALA A 86 -13.20 2.93 -1.57
N VAL A 87 -13.01 2.13 -2.62
CA VAL A 87 -11.67 1.97 -3.24
C VAL A 87 -11.16 3.32 -3.76
N TRP A 88 -12.02 4.08 -4.44
CA TRP A 88 -11.67 5.37 -5.05
C TRP A 88 -11.21 6.44 -4.05
N VAL A 89 -11.74 6.41 -2.83
CA VAL A 89 -11.38 7.35 -1.77
C VAL A 89 -10.21 6.81 -0.94
N VAL A 90 -10.31 5.55 -0.51
CA VAL A 90 -9.34 4.96 0.41
C VAL A 90 -8.01 4.67 -0.28
N ALA A 91 -8.01 4.19 -1.51
CA ALA A 91 -6.76 3.79 -2.17
C ALA A 91 -5.80 4.98 -2.39
N PRO A 92 -6.22 6.14 -2.91
CA PRO A 92 -5.33 7.31 -3.02
C PRO A 92 -4.90 7.85 -1.66
N PHE A 93 -5.80 7.86 -0.67
CA PHE A 93 -5.48 8.33 0.68
C PHE A 93 -4.42 7.46 1.35
N VAL A 94 -4.60 6.14 1.32
CA VAL A 94 -3.62 5.18 1.85
C VAL A 94 -2.31 5.25 1.07
N ALA A 95 -2.35 5.31 -0.27
CA ALA A 95 -1.16 5.46 -1.09
C ALA A 95 -0.36 6.72 -0.73
N LEU A 96 -1.04 7.86 -0.57
CA LEU A 96 -0.39 9.11 -0.17
C LEU A 96 0.22 8.99 1.23
N MET A 97 -0.53 8.45 2.21
CA MET A 97 0.00 8.22 3.54
C MET A 97 1.26 7.36 3.52
N THR A 98 1.22 6.21 2.83
CA THR A 98 2.37 5.31 2.68
C THR A 98 3.58 6.02 2.06
N LEU A 99 3.38 6.84 1.03
CA LEU A 99 4.46 7.61 0.41
C LEU A 99 5.04 8.68 1.34
N CYS A 100 4.22 9.35 2.15
CA CYS A 100 4.70 10.32 3.13
C CYS A 100 5.60 9.66 4.19
N PHE A 101 5.22 8.49 4.70
CA PHE A 101 6.04 7.73 5.65
C PHE A 101 7.32 7.18 5.02
N LEU A 102 7.29 6.85 3.73
CA LEU A 102 8.49 6.43 3.01
C LEU A 102 9.51 7.57 2.83
N VAL A 103 9.04 8.80 2.59
CA VAL A 103 9.94 9.96 2.42
C VAL A 103 10.47 10.48 3.74
N GLY A 104 9.71 10.38 4.82
CA GLY A 104 10.09 10.82 6.17
C GLY A 104 10.58 9.69 7.08
N GLY A 105 11.09 8.60 6.52
CA GLY A 105 11.41 7.37 7.25
C GLY A 105 12.49 7.49 8.34
N PRO A 106 12.62 6.47 9.21
CA PRO A 106 13.54 6.46 10.34
C PRO A 106 15.02 6.64 9.94
N GLU A 107 15.39 6.32 8.71
CA GLU A 107 16.73 6.51 8.16
C GLU A 107 17.19 7.98 8.21
N TRP A 108 16.27 8.95 8.18
CA TRP A 108 16.61 10.36 8.29
C TRP A 108 16.99 10.78 9.72
N ALA A 109 16.52 10.06 10.73
CA ALA A 109 16.84 10.35 12.13
C ALA A 109 18.28 9.94 12.50
N VAL A 110 18.87 9.01 11.74
CA VAL A 110 20.22 8.46 11.98
C VAL A 110 21.14 8.57 10.76
N ALA A 111 20.77 9.37 9.76
CA ALA A 111 21.56 9.56 8.54
C ALA A 111 22.96 10.08 8.92
N PRO A 112 24.04 9.36 8.57
CA PRO A 112 25.39 9.78 8.89
C PRO A 112 25.71 11.08 8.14
N THR A 113 26.24 12.06 8.87
CA THR A 113 26.73 13.33 8.33
C THR A 113 28.05 13.17 7.56
N GLY A 114 28.73 12.04 7.75
CA GLY A 114 30.00 11.71 7.11
C GLY A 114 31.21 12.09 7.96
N GLU A 115 31.00 12.85 9.02
CA GLU A 115 32.03 13.27 9.99
C GLU A 115 32.16 12.31 11.17
N GLU A 116 31.26 11.31 11.30
CA GLU A 116 31.27 10.41 12.45
C GLU A 116 32.42 9.38 12.40
N PRO A 117 32.98 9.01 13.57
CA PRO A 117 33.89 7.88 13.69
C PRO A 117 33.27 6.58 13.15
N PRO A 118 34.09 5.65 12.61
CA PRO A 118 33.61 4.37 12.08
C PRO A 118 32.76 3.56 13.06
N GLU A 119 33.07 3.63 14.36
CA GLU A 119 32.36 2.90 15.42
C GLU A 119 30.92 3.41 15.59
N VAL A 120 30.73 4.73 15.52
CA VAL A 120 29.41 5.37 15.60
C VAL A 120 28.58 5.03 14.37
N ARG A 121 29.21 5.03 13.19
CA ARG A 121 28.54 4.67 11.94
C ARG A 121 28.06 3.21 11.94
N ALA A 122 28.91 2.29 12.41
CA ALA A 122 28.56 0.87 12.52
C ALA A 122 27.39 0.64 13.49
N GLU A 123 27.26 1.47 14.53
CA GLU A 123 26.13 1.41 15.45
C GLU A 123 24.85 1.98 14.81
N TYR A 124 24.92 3.08 14.06
CA TYR A 124 23.78 3.63 13.33
C TYR A 124 23.24 2.68 12.25
N GLU A 125 24.10 1.96 11.55
CA GLU A 125 23.69 0.93 10.57
C GLU A 125 22.93 -0.23 11.22
N GLN A 126 23.11 -0.48 12.52
CA GLN A 126 22.34 -1.48 13.26
C GLN A 126 20.96 -0.94 13.68
N ILE A 127 20.87 0.35 14.02
CA ILE A 127 19.60 0.97 14.45
C ILE A 127 18.53 0.90 13.35
N VAL A 128 18.92 1.18 12.11
CA VAL A 128 18.04 1.07 10.94
C VAL A 128 18.66 0.10 9.94
N PRO A 129 18.42 -1.22 10.09
CA PRO A 129 19.16 -2.20 9.34
C PRO A 129 18.73 -2.26 7.88
N ALA A 130 19.67 -2.55 6.97
CA ALA A 130 19.40 -2.60 5.53
C ALA A 130 18.32 -3.62 5.13
N TRP A 131 18.17 -4.72 5.89
CA TRP A 131 17.12 -5.72 5.68
C TRP A 131 15.72 -5.18 5.99
N TYR A 132 15.61 -4.09 6.75
CA TYR A 132 14.37 -3.35 6.93
C TYR A 132 14.20 -2.33 5.80
N VAL A 133 15.17 -1.42 5.60
CA VAL A 133 15.05 -0.28 4.67
C VAL A 133 14.61 -0.69 3.27
N TRP A 134 15.31 -1.66 2.66
CA TRP A 134 15.05 -2.05 1.27
C TRP A 134 13.73 -2.80 1.11
N PRO A 135 13.48 -3.91 1.83
CA PRO A 135 12.20 -4.62 1.72
C PRO A 135 11.00 -3.78 2.15
N HIS A 136 11.09 -3.01 3.23
CA HIS A 136 10.03 -2.11 3.67
C HIS A 136 9.73 -1.07 2.58
N GLY A 137 10.76 -0.38 2.08
CA GLY A 137 10.57 0.65 1.07
C GLY A 137 10.00 0.12 -0.26
N ILE A 138 10.46 -1.05 -0.72
CA ILE A 138 9.94 -1.68 -1.94
C ILE A 138 8.48 -2.11 -1.75
N THR A 139 8.15 -2.76 -0.64
CA THR A 139 6.79 -3.23 -0.39
C THR A 139 5.80 -2.07 -0.24
N ALA A 140 6.17 -1.02 0.50
CA ALA A 140 5.40 0.21 0.65
C ALA A 140 5.17 0.93 -0.70
N LEU A 141 6.22 1.10 -1.50
CA LEU A 141 6.14 1.75 -2.81
C LEU A 141 5.25 0.96 -3.78
N LEU A 142 5.43 -0.36 -3.85
CA LEU A 142 4.60 -1.22 -4.70
C LEU A 142 3.14 -1.21 -4.25
N ALA A 143 2.87 -1.23 -2.94
CA ALA A 143 1.51 -1.10 -2.43
C ALA A 143 0.86 0.22 -2.86
N ALA A 144 1.56 1.34 -2.69
CA ALA A 144 1.07 2.66 -3.11
C ALA A 144 0.78 2.70 -4.63
N ALA A 145 1.69 2.19 -5.45
CA ALA A 145 1.52 2.14 -6.90
C ALA A 145 0.31 1.29 -7.31
N LEU A 146 0.11 0.14 -6.68
CA LEU A 146 -1.03 -0.75 -6.93
C LEU A 146 -2.37 -0.10 -6.51
N LEU A 147 -2.39 0.63 -5.40
CA LEU A 147 -3.56 1.38 -4.95
C LEU A 147 -3.93 2.52 -5.89
N VAL A 148 -2.93 3.29 -6.35
CA VAL A 148 -3.13 4.34 -7.37
C VAL A 148 -3.64 3.72 -8.67
N PHE A 149 -3.04 2.61 -9.11
CA PHE A 149 -3.52 1.86 -10.27
C PHE A 149 -4.98 1.43 -10.10
N ALA A 150 -5.34 0.83 -8.96
CA ALA A 150 -6.71 0.36 -8.72
C ALA A 150 -7.73 1.51 -8.77
N ALA A 151 -7.42 2.65 -8.14
CA ALA A 151 -8.28 3.83 -8.17
C ALA A 151 -8.43 4.39 -9.60
N ALA A 152 -7.31 4.58 -10.30
CA ALA A 152 -7.30 5.09 -11.67
C ALA A 152 -8.00 4.12 -12.64
N PHE A 153 -7.83 2.81 -12.47
CA PHE A 153 -8.45 1.82 -13.35
C PHE A 153 -9.96 1.75 -13.13
N LEU A 154 -10.44 1.86 -11.89
CA LEU A 154 -11.88 1.98 -11.56
C LEU A 154 -12.51 3.30 -12.03
N ALA A 155 -11.71 4.26 -12.52
CA ALA A 155 -12.20 5.47 -13.17
C ALA A 155 -12.82 5.21 -14.53
N ARG A 156 -12.44 4.11 -15.17
CA ARG A 156 -12.86 3.83 -16.53
C ARG A 156 -14.39 3.72 -16.63
N PRO A 157 -15.01 4.26 -17.70
CA PRO A 157 -16.46 4.30 -17.84
C PRO A 157 -17.13 2.93 -17.80
N ASP A 158 -16.52 1.90 -18.42
CA ASP A 158 -17.01 0.52 -18.46
C ASP A 158 -17.07 -0.12 -17.07
N LEU A 159 -16.03 0.08 -16.25
CA LEU A 159 -16.02 -0.38 -14.86
C LEU A 159 -16.97 0.44 -13.99
N ARG A 160 -17.02 1.76 -14.18
CA ARG A 160 -17.98 2.60 -13.46
C ARG A 160 -19.40 2.12 -13.69
N GLU A 161 -19.76 1.85 -14.93
CA GLU A 161 -21.08 1.36 -15.31
C GLU A 161 -21.35 0.00 -14.66
N TYR A 162 -20.42 -0.95 -14.75
CA TYR A 162 -20.52 -2.26 -14.10
C TYR A 162 -20.79 -2.18 -12.58
N PHE A 163 -20.09 -1.31 -11.87
CA PHE A 163 -20.27 -1.16 -10.42
C PHE A 163 -21.51 -0.35 -10.04
N MET A 164 -22.09 0.42 -10.96
CA MET A 164 -23.28 1.25 -10.73
C MET A 164 -24.58 0.60 -11.23
N ASP A 165 -24.49 -0.47 -12.01
CA ASP A 165 -25.65 -1.16 -12.58
C ASP A 165 -26.45 -1.89 -11.48
N ALA A 166 -27.64 -1.37 -11.18
CA ALA A 166 -28.57 -1.95 -10.21
C ALA A 166 -29.21 -3.27 -10.68
N GLY A 167 -28.99 -3.66 -11.95
CA GLY A 167 -29.53 -4.89 -12.56
C GLY A 167 -28.50 -5.99 -12.81
N TYR A 168 -27.31 -5.92 -12.21
CA TYR A 168 -26.25 -6.93 -12.38
C TYR A 168 -26.73 -8.33 -11.95
N ASP A 169 -26.97 -9.21 -12.93
CA ASP A 169 -27.14 -10.65 -12.73
C ASP A 169 -25.76 -11.31 -12.84
N PRO A 170 -25.18 -11.86 -11.74
CA PRO A 170 -23.90 -12.55 -11.78
C PRO A 170 -23.88 -13.78 -12.70
N ASN A 171 -25.04 -14.24 -13.18
CA ASN A 171 -25.18 -15.36 -14.10
C ASN A 171 -25.24 -14.93 -15.58
N ARG A 172 -25.25 -13.63 -15.88
CA ARG A 172 -25.24 -13.12 -17.25
C ARG A 172 -23.93 -12.36 -17.53
N PRO A 173 -23.28 -12.58 -18.70
CA PRO A 173 -22.11 -11.81 -19.08
C PRO A 173 -22.47 -10.33 -19.17
N TYR A 174 -21.70 -9.47 -18.48
CA TYR A 174 -21.91 -8.03 -18.55
C TYR A 174 -21.45 -7.49 -19.92
N THR A 175 -22.36 -6.82 -20.64
CA THR A 175 -22.08 -6.08 -21.87
C THR A 175 -22.07 -4.58 -21.58
N SER A 176 -20.92 -3.92 -21.77
CA SER A 176 -20.79 -2.48 -21.52
C SER A 176 -21.66 -1.66 -22.48
N TRP A 177 -22.00 -0.42 -22.14
CA TRP A 177 -22.70 0.48 -23.08
C TRP A 177 -21.93 0.65 -24.40
N VAL A 178 -20.59 0.70 -24.35
CA VAL A 178 -19.72 0.82 -25.53
C VAL A 178 -19.87 -0.40 -26.45
N ASP A 179 -19.95 -1.61 -25.88
CA ASP A 179 -20.19 -2.82 -26.67
C ASP A 179 -21.61 -2.86 -27.25
N ARG A 180 -22.59 -2.30 -26.52
CA ARG A 180 -23.99 -2.22 -26.95
C ARG A 180 -24.20 -1.20 -28.08
N THR A 181 -23.46 -0.10 -28.10
CA THR A 181 -23.65 1.00 -29.08
C THR A 181 -22.59 1.05 -30.18
N GLY A 182 -21.40 0.47 -29.97
CA GLY A 182 -20.27 0.49 -30.91
C GLY A 182 -20.26 -0.65 -31.94
N GLY A 183 -21.11 -1.67 -31.80
CA GLY A 183 -21.19 -2.82 -32.72
C GLY A 183 -21.95 -2.55 -34.04
N GLY A 184 -22.47 -1.35 -34.27
CA GLY A 184 -23.27 -0.99 -35.45
C GLY A 184 -22.48 -0.39 -36.62
N GLY A 185 -21.15 -0.49 -36.63
CA GLY A 185 -20.27 0.16 -37.61
C GLY A 185 -19.56 -0.78 -38.58
N GLY A 186 -20.17 -1.92 -38.94
CA GLY A 186 -19.58 -2.89 -39.86
C GLY A 186 -20.63 -3.70 -40.59
N ALA A 187 -21.27 -3.07 -41.58
CA ALA A 187 -21.97 -3.73 -42.68
C ALA A 187 -21.54 -3.04 -43.97
#